data_AF-A0A4Q2Y8G4-F1
#
_entry.id   AF-A0A4Q2Y8G4-F1
#
_cell.length_a   1.000
_cell.length_b   1.000
_cell.length_c   1.000
_cell.angle_alpha   90.00
_cell.angle_beta   90.00
_cell.angle_gamma   90.00
#
_symmetry.space_group_name_H-M   'P 1'
#
loop_
_entity.id
_entity.type
_entity.pdbx_description
1 polymer ?
#
loop_
_entity_poly.entity_id
_entity_poly.type
_entity_poly.pdbx_seq_one_letter_code
_entity_poly.pdbx_strand_id
1 'polypeptide(L)'
;YEKSSGKKADWFTCHGDVFPVGESKMKPFPPLSPDGSRSFPTKQVTKPSGEWNHYLIRAVDGVVKLWVNGEQVSGGENCEPRDGYLCLESEGSPVVFKEMRVREIAE
;
A
#
# COMPACT_ATOMS: atom_id res chain seq x y z
N TYR A 1 -3.16 15.97 8.89
CA TYR A 1 -2.65 16.83 7.81
C TYR A 1 -3.66 17.91 7.41
N GLU A 2 -4.81 17.57 6.83
CA GLU A 2 -5.75 18.60 6.32
C GLU A 2 -6.26 19.51 7.44
N LYS A 3 -6.65 18.93 8.59
CA LYS A 3 -7.08 19.71 9.76
C LYS A 3 -6.01 20.68 10.29
N SER A 4 -4.73 20.32 10.19
CA SER A 4 -3.62 21.12 10.72
C SER A 4 -3.05 22.12 9.71
N SER A 5 -3.16 21.83 8.41
CA SER A 5 -2.57 22.65 7.33
C SER A 5 -3.60 23.43 6.51
N GLY A 6 -4.88 23.06 6.55
CA GLY A 6 -5.94 23.59 5.68
C GLY A 6 -5.84 23.17 4.21
N LYS A 7 -4.82 22.39 3.84
CA LYS A 7 -4.59 21.93 2.46
C LYS A 7 -5.07 20.50 2.30
N LYS A 8 -5.63 20.18 1.13
CA LYS A 8 -5.91 18.79 0.76
C LYS A 8 -4.61 18.03 0.55
N ALA A 9 -4.59 16.76 0.94
CA ALA A 9 -3.48 15.88 0.62
C ALA A 9 -3.58 15.45 -0.85
N ASP A 10 -2.55 15.73 -1.65
CA ASP A 10 -2.43 15.26 -3.03
C ASP A 10 -1.27 14.27 -3.24
N TRP A 11 -0.45 14.02 -2.22
CA TRP A 11 0.68 13.08 -2.27
C TRP A 11 0.48 11.76 -1.51
N PHE A 12 -0.63 11.62 -0.79
CA PHE A 12 -0.97 10.38 -0.07
C PHE A 12 -2.48 10.20 0.09
N THR A 13 -2.89 8.95 0.29
CA THR A 13 -4.23 8.60 0.75
C THR A 13 -4.18 7.68 1.97
N CYS A 14 -5.34 7.47 2.60
CA CYS A 14 -5.50 6.54 3.71
C CYS A 14 -6.14 5.20 3.29
N HIS A 15 -6.19 4.88 1.99
CA HIS A 15 -7.00 3.78 1.46
C HIS A 15 -6.19 2.68 0.72
N GLY A 16 -4.87 2.67 0.89
CA GLY A 16 -3.99 1.63 0.37
C GLY A 16 -3.14 2.11 -0.81
N ASP A 17 -2.22 3.04 -0.55
CA ASP A 17 -1.22 3.44 -1.54
C ASP A 17 -0.11 2.40 -1.66
N VAL A 18 0.42 2.17 -2.86
CA VAL A 18 1.59 1.32 -3.10
C VAL A 18 2.63 2.11 -3.89
N PHE A 19 3.88 2.14 -3.42
CA PHE A 19 4.97 2.94 -3.99
C PHE A 19 6.33 2.32 -3.65
N PRO A 20 7.36 2.51 -4.49
CA PRO A 20 8.71 2.10 -4.15
C PRO A 20 9.35 3.08 -3.14
N VAL A 21 10.27 2.58 -2.32
CA VAL A 21 11.05 3.37 -1.35
C VAL A 21 12.56 3.15 -1.51
N GLY A 22 13.36 4.14 -1.13
CA GLY A 22 14.82 4.05 -1.24
C GLY A 22 15.28 3.79 -2.67
N GLU A 23 16.07 2.74 -2.86
CA GLU A 23 16.60 2.33 -4.17
C GLU A 23 15.70 1.34 -4.94
N SER A 24 14.58 0.92 -4.34
CA SER A 24 13.65 0.01 -5.00
C SER A 24 12.97 0.69 -6.20
N LYS A 25 12.57 -0.12 -7.17
CA LYS A 25 11.89 0.34 -8.39
C LYS A 25 10.55 -0.35 -8.52
N MET A 26 9.59 0.35 -9.10
CA MET A 26 8.28 -0.16 -9.45
C MET A 26 7.67 0.72 -10.53
N LYS A 27 6.91 0.12 -11.45
CA LYS A 27 5.98 0.82 -12.34
C LYS A 27 4.57 0.76 -11.72
N PRO A 28 4.07 1.85 -11.11
CA PRO A 28 2.78 1.84 -10.42
C PRO A 28 1.60 1.69 -11.37
N PHE A 29 0.53 1.05 -10.91
CA PHE A 29 -0.75 1.01 -11.60
C PHE A 29 -1.56 2.28 -11.35
N PRO A 30 -2.37 2.75 -12.33
CA PRO A 30 -3.24 3.89 -12.13
C PRO A 30 -4.38 3.60 -11.12
N PRO A 31 -4.95 4.63 -10.47
CA PRO A 31 -4.61 6.05 -10.58
C PRO A 31 -3.25 6.38 -9.96
N LEU A 32 -2.53 7.35 -10.54
CA LEU A 32 -1.19 7.73 -10.08
C LEU A 32 -1.25 8.98 -9.21
N SER A 33 -0.27 9.11 -8.31
CA SER A 33 0.03 10.39 -7.65
C SER A 33 0.41 11.47 -8.69
N PRO A 34 0.34 12.76 -8.33
CA PRO A 34 0.68 13.85 -9.24
C PRO A 34 2.09 13.76 -9.84
N ASP A 35 3.05 13.20 -9.08
CA ASP A 35 4.43 12.97 -9.51
C ASP A 35 4.65 11.61 -10.21
N GLY A 36 3.60 10.78 -10.31
CA GLY A 36 3.63 9.48 -10.98
C GLY A 36 4.34 8.37 -10.20
N SER A 37 4.88 8.63 -9.01
CA SER A 37 5.71 7.68 -8.25
C SER A 37 4.91 6.62 -7.49
N ARG A 38 3.61 6.85 -7.27
CA ARG A 38 2.76 6.08 -6.38
C ARG A 38 1.47 5.67 -7.06
N SER A 39 1.07 4.43 -6.81
CA SER A 39 -0.27 3.92 -7.15
C SER A 39 -1.23 4.31 -6.05
N PHE A 40 -2.14 5.23 -6.37
CA PHE A 40 -3.28 5.56 -5.52
C PHE A 40 -4.38 4.50 -5.65
N PRO A 41 -5.19 4.31 -4.60
CA PRO A 41 -6.25 3.33 -4.60
C PRO A 41 -7.38 3.74 -5.55
N THR A 42 -7.91 2.77 -6.29
CA THR A 42 -9.09 2.95 -7.16
C THR A 42 -10.39 3.16 -6.36
N LYS A 43 -10.41 2.78 -5.08
CA LYS A 43 -11.58 2.90 -4.18
C LYS A 43 -11.16 3.25 -2.76
N GLN A 44 -11.99 4.03 -2.07
CA GLN A 44 -11.81 4.38 -0.66
C GLN A 44 -12.52 3.36 0.23
N VAL A 45 -11.80 2.31 0.66
CA VAL A 45 -12.40 1.13 1.31
C VAL A 45 -11.88 0.87 2.72
N THR A 46 -11.00 1.72 3.26
CA THR A 46 -10.56 1.60 4.66
C THR A 46 -11.62 2.13 5.61
N LYS A 47 -11.68 1.48 6.77
CA LYS A 47 -12.53 1.87 7.88
C LYS A 47 -11.83 2.94 8.75
N PRO A 48 -12.61 3.73 9.51
CA PRO A 48 -12.07 4.72 10.44
C PRO A 48 -11.10 4.14 11.47
N SER A 49 -10.30 5.03 12.09
CA SER A 49 -9.40 4.66 13.19
C SER A 49 -10.18 4.00 14.34
N GLY A 50 -9.61 2.93 14.91
CA GLY A 50 -10.24 2.08 15.92
C GLY A 50 -10.93 0.84 15.37
N GLU A 51 -11.13 0.75 14.05
CA GLU A 51 -11.70 -0.42 13.39
C GLU A 51 -10.65 -1.31 12.71
N TRP A 52 -10.95 -2.60 12.59
CA TRP A 52 -10.09 -3.56 11.91
C TRP A 52 -10.23 -3.47 10.40
N ASN A 53 -9.11 -3.22 9.73
CA ASN A 53 -8.95 -3.37 8.29
C ASN A 53 -8.25 -4.71 7.97
N HIS A 54 -8.67 -5.38 6.91
CA HIS A 54 -8.05 -6.63 6.45
C HIS A 54 -7.28 -6.36 5.15
N TYR A 55 -5.98 -6.63 5.17
CA TYR A 55 -5.08 -6.43 4.03
C TYR A 55 -4.65 -7.78 3.48
N LEU A 56 -4.74 -7.94 2.16
CA LEU A 56 -4.12 -9.04 1.43
C LEU A 56 -3.15 -8.43 0.43
N ILE A 57 -1.90 -8.90 0.46
CA ILE A 57 -0.86 -8.50 -0.47
C ILE A 57 -0.46 -9.73 -1.28
N ARG A 58 -0.38 -9.58 -2.60
CA ARG A 58 0.14 -10.61 -3.50
C ARG A 58 1.32 -10.06 -4.28
N ALA A 59 2.49 -10.65 -4.08
CA ALA A 59 3.72 -10.36 -4.82
C ALA A 59 4.10 -11.60 -5.65
N VAL A 60 3.97 -11.53 -6.97
CA VAL A 60 4.23 -12.64 -7.90
C VAL A 60 4.87 -12.09 -9.16
N ASP A 61 5.98 -12.68 -9.61
CA ASP A 61 6.67 -12.33 -10.87
C ASP A 61 6.97 -10.84 -11.06
N GLY A 62 7.35 -10.15 -9.97
CA GLY A 62 7.63 -8.71 -9.98
C GLY A 62 6.37 -7.84 -10.07
N VAL A 63 5.19 -8.41 -9.79
CA VAL A 63 3.92 -7.68 -9.67
C VAL A 63 3.44 -7.72 -8.23
N VAL A 64 3.19 -6.54 -7.66
CA VAL A 64 2.60 -6.38 -6.32
C VAL A 64 1.18 -5.84 -6.47
N LYS A 65 0.21 -6.51 -5.85
CA LYS A 65 -1.19 -6.05 -5.76
C LYS A 65 -1.64 -6.03 -4.32
N LEU A 66 -2.40 -5.00 -3.97
CA LEU A 66 -2.99 -4.81 -2.65
C LEU A 66 -4.50 -4.91 -2.72
N TRP A 67 -5.06 -5.69 -1.80
CA TRP A 67 -6.48 -5.69 -1.46
C TRP A 67 -6.67 -5.14 -0.05
N VAL A 68 -7.68 -4.31 0.11
CA VAL A 68 -8.11 -3.78 1.39
C VAL A 68 -9.58 -4.08 1.57
N ASN A 69 -9.94 -4.75 2.67
CA ASN A 69 -11.31 -5.14 3.00
C ASN A 69 -12.03 -5.89 1.86
N GLY A 70 -11.30 -6.73 1.12
CA GLY A 70 -11.82 -7.57 0.03
C GLY A 70 -11.74 -6.95 -1.36
N GLU A 71 -11.39 -5.68 -1.48
CA GLU A 71 -11.34 -4.95 -2.76
C GLU A 71 -9.89 -4.75 -3.21
N GLN A 72 -9.56 -5.11 -4.46
CA GLN A 72 -8.24 -4.80 -5.04
C GLN A 72 -8.17 -3.30 -5.31
N VAL A 73 -7.24 -2.60 -4.67
CA VAL A 73 -7.23 -1.13 -4.71
C VAL A 73 -6.07 -0.55 -5.50
N SER A 74 -4.87 -1.12 -5.41
CA SER A 74 -3.65 -0.54 -5.96
C SER A 74 -2.57 -1.60 -6.20
N GLY A 75 -1.44 -1.18 -6.77
CA GLY A 75 -0.29 -2.06 -6.99
C GLY A 75 0.70 -1.51 -8.01
N GLY A 76 1.58 -2.37 -8.46
CA GLY A 76 2.50 -2.07 -9.55
C GLY A 76 3.16 -3.32 -10.12
N GLU A 77 3.91 -3.12 -11.19
CA GLU A 77 4.66 -4.15 -11.90
C GLU A 77 6.13 -3.74 -12.04
N ASN A 78 6.96 -4.66 -12.54
CA ASN A 78 8.41 -4.45 -12.67
C ASN A 78 9.06 -4.04 -11.34
N CYS A 79 8.64 -4.68 -10.25
CA CYS A 79 9.23 -4.46 -8.93
C CYS A 79 10.66 -5.03 -8.87
N GLU A 80 11.59 -4.23 -8.37
CA GLU A 80 12.98 -4.62 -8.11
C GLU A 80 13.43 -4.04 -6.75
N PRO A 81 14.07 -4.85 -5.87
CA PRO A 81 14.32 -6.28 -5.97
C PRO A 81 13.03 -7.13 -5.89
N ARG A 82 13.13 -8.43 -6.24
CA ARG A 82 11.98 -9.38 -6.24
C ARG A 82 11.92 -10.27 -5.00
N ASP A 83 12.87 -10.12 -4.11
CA ASP A 83 12.99 -10.79 -2.83
C ASP A 83 13.40 -9.79 -1.75
N GLY A 84 13.16 -10.15 -0.48
CA GLY A 84 13.46 -9.28 0.65
C GLY A 84 12.69 -9.64 1.90
N TYR A 85 12.69 -8.71 2.85
CA TYR A 85 12.05 -8.87 4.15
C TYR A 85 10.70 -8.15 4.21
N LEU A 86 9.80 -8.65 5.05
CA LEU A 86 8.59 -7.93 5.44
C LEU A 86 8.88 -7.09 6.68
N CYS A 87 8.57 -5.79 6.61
CA CYS A 87 8.68 -4.86 7.72
C CYS A 87 7.31 -4.29 8.05
N LEU A 88 7.02 -4.14 9.35
CA LEU A 88 5.82 -3.45 9.83
C LEU A 88 6.24 -2.09 10.38
N GLU A 89 5.64 -1.04 9.84
CA GLU A 89 5.95 0.33 10.21
C GLU A 89 4.87 0.93 11.11
N SER A 90 5.30 1.76 12.05
CA SER A 90 4.44 2.62 12.88
C SER A 90 4.99 4.04 12.82
N GLU A 91 4.25 4.95 12.20
CA GLU A 91 4.63 6.36 12.10
C GLU A 91 3.69 7.23 12.94
N GLY A 92 4.21 7.83 14.00
CA GLY A 92 3.53 8.88 14.77
C GLY A 92 2.32 8.45 15.63
N SER A 93 1.88 7.19 15.58
CA SER A 93 0.79 6.68 16.42
C SER A 93 0.86 5.16 16.62
N PRO A 94 0.34 4.63 17.75
CA PRO A 94 0.28 3.19 17.97
C PRO A 94 -0.52 2.47 16.87
N VAL A 95 0.04 1.35 16.40
CA VAL A 95 -0.61 0.44 15.44
C VAL A 95 -0.61 -0.98 16.03
N VAL A 96 -1.67 -1.72 15.77
CA VAL A 96 -1.82 -3.10 16.26
C VAL A 96 -2.08 -4.03 15.07
N PHE A 97 -1.30 -5.10 14.98
CA PHE A 97 -1.45 -6.13 13.96
C PHE A 97 -1.91 -7.45 14.60
N LYS A 98 -2.74 -8.21 13.88
CA LYS A 98 -3.13 -9.57 14.27
C LYS A 98 -3.35 -10.44 13.03
N GLU A 99 -3.39 -11.74 13.23
CA GLU A 99 -3.72 -12.74 12.20
C GLU A 99 -2.83 -12.66 10.95
N MET A 100 -1.57 -12.26 11.15
CA MET A 100 -0.58 -12.20 10.08
C MET A 100 -0.20 -13.59 9.63
N ARG A 101 -0.31 -13.83 8.33
CA ARG A 101 0.04 -15.09 7.67
C ARG A 101 0.80 -14.78 6.40
N VAL A 102 1.83 -15.56 6.14
CA VAL A 102 2.61 -15.51 4.90
C VAL A 102 2.57 -16.90 4.29
N ARG A 103 2.41 -16.93 2.97
CA ARG A 103 2.50 -18.15 2.18
C ARG A 103 3.37 -17.85 0.97
N GLU A 104 4.49 -18.55 0.88
CA GLU A 104 5.30 -18.57 -0.32
C GLU A 104 4.49 -19.19 -1.48
N ILE A 105 4.59 -18.57 -2.65
CA ILE A 105 3.89 -19.03 -3.85
C ILE A 105 4.92 -19.82 -4.64
N ALA A 106 4.73 -21.13 -4.74
CA ALA A 106 5.59 -21.99 -5.54
C ALA A 106 5.44 -21.64 -7.04
N GLU A 107 6.55 -21.73 -7.78
CA GLU A 107 6.59 -21.68 -9.24
C GLU A 107 5.78 -22.81 -9.89
#